data_AF-A0A150QZX8-F1
#
_entry.id   AF-A0A150QZX8-F1
#
_cell.length_a   1.000
_cell.length_b   1.000
_cell.length_c   1.000
_cell.angle_alpha   90.00
_cell.angle_beta   90.00
_cell.angle_gamma   90.00
#
_symmetry.space_group_name_H-M   'P 1'
#
loop_
_entity.id
_entity.type
_entity.pdbx_description
1 polymer ?
#
loop_
_entity_poly.entity_id
_entity_poly.type
_entity_poly.pdbx_seq_one_letter_code
_entity_poly.pdbx_strand_id
1 'polypeptide(L)'
;MANVIRIHTQITSDTLQIPELSALVGRNAEVIILEEESAPRSRPTPPTRKLGALRGLFQVPDDFDAPLSADVQRAFEGNGET
;
A
#
# COMPACT_ATOMS: atom_id res chain seq x y z
N MET A 1 -15.02 -20.25 -38.63
CA MET A 1 -15.33 -18.94 -38.03
C MET A 1 -14.80 -18.96 -36.60
N ALA A 2 -13.85 -18.09 -36.26
CA ALA A 2 -13.35 -17.95 -34.89
C ALA A 2 -14.29 -17.01 -34.12
N ASN A 3 -14.67 -17.39 -32.90
CA ASN A 3 -15.54 -16.59 -32.06
C ASN A 3 -14.70 -15.91 -30.98
N VAL A 4 -14.77 -14.59 -30.86
CA VAL A 4 -13.98 -13.82 -29.89
C VAL A 4 -14.91 -13.33 -28.79
N ILE A 5 -14.56 -13.65 -27.54
CA ILE A 5 -15.25 -13.15 -26.35
C ILE A 5 -14.26 -12.26 -25.60
N ARG A 6 -14.57 -10.96 -25.48
CA ARG A 6 -13.78 -10.02 -24.69
C ARG A 6 -14.50 -9.77 -23.36
N ILE A 7 -13.85 -10.13 -22.26
CA ILE A 7 -14.33 -9.87 -20.90
C ILE A 7 -13.37 -8.89 -20.25
N HIS A 8 -13.89 -7.78 -19.72
CA HIS A 8 -13.12 -6.81 -18.93
C HIS A 8 -13.56 -6.95 -17.48
N THR A 9 -12.67 -7.46 -16.63
CA THR A 9 -12.97 -7.75 -15.23
C THR A 9 -11.74 -7.55 -14.36
N GLN A 10 -11.96 -7.18 -13.10
CA GLN A 10 -10.90 -7.05 -12.12
C GLN A 10 -10.64 -8.40 -11.45
N ILE A 11 -9.38 -8.83 -11.43
CA ILE A 11 -8.96 -10.02 -10.70
C ILE A 11 -8.95 -9.69 -9.20
N THR A 12 -9.91 -10.24 -8.47
CA THR A 12 -10.10 -10.01 -7.02
C THR A 12 -9.79 -11.24 -6.16
N SER A 13 -9.66 -12.40 -6.78
CA SER A 13 -9.34 -13.67 -6.13
C SER A 13 -8.52 -14.57 -7.06
N ASP A 14 -8.10 -15.72 -6.54
CA ASP A 14 -7.41 -16.78 -7.29
C ASP A 14 -8.30 -17.47 -8.33
N THR A 15 -9.63 -17.38 -8.17
CA THR A 15 -10.61 -18.06 -9.00
C THR A 15 -11.53 -17.04 -9.68
N LEU A 16 -11.43 -16.92 -11.01
CA LEU A 16 -12.26 -16.00 -11.78
C LEU A 16 -13.54 -16.69 -12.27
N GLN A 17 -14.70 -16.23 -11.79
CA GLN A 17 -16.01 -16.72 -12.22
C GLN A 17 -16.51 -15.91 -13.42
N ILE A 18 -16.55 -16.53 -14.61
CA ILE A 18 -17.01 -15.88 -15.85
C ILE A 18 -18.22 -16.66 -16.42
N PRO A 19 -19.46 -16.23 -16.12
CA PRO A 19 -20.68 -16.91 -16.58
C PRO A 19 -20.77 -17.06 -18.10
N GLU A 20 -20.21 -16.12 -18.87
CA GLU A 20 -20.22 -16.11 -20.33
C GLU A 20 -19.47 -17.31 -20.95
N LEU A 21 -18.54 -17.92 -20.20
CA LEU A 21 -17.81 -19.11 -20.66
C LEU A 21 -18.64 -20.39 -20.54
N SER A 22 -19.81 -20.36 -19.91
CA SER A 22 -20.71 -21.52 -19.78
C SER A 22 -21.09 -22.13 -21.13
N ALA A 23 -21.27 -21.30 -22.16
CA ALA A 23 -21.57 -21.74 -23.52
C ALA A 23 -20.40 -22.47 -24.22
N LEU A 24 -19.20 -22.40 -23.66
CA LEU A 24 -17.98 -23.03 -24.18
C LEU A 24 -17.62 -24.33 -23.44
N VAL A 25 -18.41 -24.75 -22.45
CA VAL A 25 -18.20 -26.01 -21.72
C VAL A 25 -18.14 -27.18 -22.71
N GLY A 26 -17.08 -27.98 -22.60
CA GLY A 26 -16.83 -29.13 -23.48
C GLY A 26 -16.19 -28.79 -24.83
N ARG A 27 -15.75 -27.54 -25.05
CA ARG A 27 -15.04 -27.11 -26.26
C ARG A 27 -13.58 -26.77 -25.95
N ASN A 28 -12.70 -26.93 -26.94
CA ASN A 28 -11.32 -26.45 -26.85
C ASN A 28 -11.30 -24.95 -27.14
N ALA A 29 -10.77 -24.16 -26.20
CA ALA A 29 -10.61 -22.72 -26.33
C ALA A 29 -9.27 -22.28 -25.71
N GLU A 30 -8.68 -21.24 -26.28
CA GLU A 30 -7.49 -20.56 -25.74
C GLU A 30 -7.91 -19.29 -25.00
N VAL A 31 -7.34 -19.05 -23.82
CA VAL A 31 -7.64 -17.88 -22.99
C VAL A 31 -6.40 -17.00 -22.92
N ILE A 32 -6.53 -15.74 -23.33
CA ILE A 32 -5.47 -14.73 -23.29
C ILE A 32 -5.81 -13.72 -22.20
N ILE A 33 -4.91 -13.53 -21.24
CA ILE A 33 -5.04 -12.54 -20.17
C ILE A 33 -4.20 -11.33 -20.54
N LEU A 34 -4.83 -10.15 -20.56
CA LEU A 34 -4.17 -8.87 -20.80
C LEU A 34 -4.22 -8.07 -19.51
N GLU A 35 -3.05 -7.81 -18.92
CA GLU A 35 -2.94 -6.91 -17.78
C GLU A 35 -2.94 -5.46 -18.28
N GLU A 36 -3.96 -4.70 -17.91
CA GLU A 36 -3.93 -3.25 -18.11
C GLU A 36 -3.11 -2.63 -16.97
N GLU A 37 -2.14 -1.79 -17.32
CA GLU A 37 -1.40 -0.98 -16.35
C GLU A 37 -2.43 -0.10 -15.63
N SER A 38 -2.77 -0.49 -14.40
CA SER A 38 -3.73 0.24 -13.60
C SER A 38 -3.21 1.66 -13.44
N ALA A 39 -3.98 2.65 -13.91
CA ALA A 39 -3.73 4.06 -13.60
C ALA A 39 -3.36 4.17 -12.11
N PRO A 40 -2.31 4.92 -11.76
CA PRO A 40 -1.77 4.92 -10.41
C PRO A 40 -2.91 5.11 -9.43
N ARG A 41 -3.14 4.10 -8.57
CA ARG A 41 -4.18 4.16 -7.53
C ARG A 41 -4.02 5.51 -6.87
N SER A 42 -5.04 6.37 -7.00
CA SER A 42 -5.12 7.66 -6.34
C SER A 42 -4.79 7.42 -4.87
N ARG A 43 -3.54 7.69 -4.49
CA ARG A 43 -3.13 7.60 -3.10
C ARG A 43 -3.88 8.75 -2.45
N PRO A 44 -4.74 8.51 -1.44
CA PRO A 44 -5.49 9.59 -0.82
C PRO A 44 -4.50 10.67 -0.41
N THR A 45 -4.64 11.85 -0.99
CA THR A 45 -3.79 12.99 -0.64
C THR A 45 -4.02 13.27 0.83
N PRO A 46 -2.96 13.22 1.68
CA PRO A 46 -3.13 13.56 3.07
C PRO A 46 -3.72 14.98 3.16
N PRO A 47 -4.65 15.22 4.10
CA PRO A 47 -5.25 16.53 4.26
C PRO A 47 -4.14 17.57 4.43
N THR A 48 -4.20 18.64 3.63
CA THR A 48 -3.26 19.76 3.72
C THR A 48 -3.46 20.46 5.06
N ARG A 49 -2.61 20.12 6.04
CA ARG A 49 -2.57 20.82 7.33
C ARG A 49 -1.92 22.19 7.12
N LYS A 50 -2.54 23.24 7.63
CA LYS A 50 -1.91 24.57 7.69
C LYS A 50 -0.66 24.50 8.56
N LEU A 51 0.39 25.24 8.19
CA LEU A 51 1.59 25.37 9.02
C LEU A 51 1.17 25.88 10.41
N GLY A 52 1.63 25.23 11.47
CA GLY A 52 1.25 25.58 12.84
C GLY A 52 -0.13 25.10 13.31
N ALA A 53 -0.79 24.18 12.59
CA ALA A 53 -2.08 23.60 13.01
C ALA A 53 -2.07 22.93 14.41
N LEU A 54 -0.88 22.64 14.95
CA LEU A 54 -0.69 22.04 16.28
C LEU A 54 0.03 23.00 17.25
N ARG A 55 0.10 24.31 16.97
CA ARG A 55 0.78 25.28 17.84
C ARG A 55 0.14 25.28 19.22
N GLY A 56 0.95 25.07 20.26
CA GLY A 56 0.51 25.05 21.66
C GLY A 56 -0.10 23.72 22.12
N LEU A 57 -0.20 22.72 21.24
CA LEU A 57 -0.60 21.34 21.63
C LEU A 57 0.59 20.48 22.05
N PHE A 58 1.81 20.97 21.86
CA PHE A 58 3.03 20.36 22.34
C PHE A 58 3.75 21.38 23.23
N GLN A 59 4.06 20.97 24.46
CA GLN A 59 4.92 21.72 25.35
C GLN A 59 6.29 21.06 25.31
N VAL A 60 7.30 21.81 24.87
CA VAL A 60 8.69 21.35 24.91
C VAL A 60 9.11 21.30 26.38
N PRO A 61 9.62 20.16 26.89
CA PRO A 61 10.22 20.10 28.21
C PRO A 61 11.39 21.07 28.34
N ASP A 62 11.57 21.65 29.53
CA ASP A 62 12.64 22.63 29.78
C ASP A 62 14.05 22.02 29.64
N ASP A 63 14.17 20.69 29.72
CA ASP A 63 15.40 19.92 29.61
C ASP A 63 15.62 19.29 28.22
N PHE A 64 14.84 19.66 27.20
CA PHE A 64 14.94 19.07 25.86
C PHE A 64 16.36 19.19 25.25
N ASP A 65 17.04 20.30 25.54
CA ASP A 65 18.41 20.56 25.07
C ASP A 65 19.49 20.10 26.09
N ALA A 66 19.09 19.48 27.20
CA ALA A 66 20.03 18.97 28.18
C ALA A 66 20.80 17.76 27.61
N PRO A 67 22.05 17.53 28.04
CA PRO A 67 22.75 16.31 27.68
C PRO A 67 21.97 15.09 28.15
N LEU A 68 21.91 14.05 27.32
CA LEU A 68 21.34 12.77 27.70
C LEU A 68 22.06 12.22 28.95
N SER A 69 21.36 11.47 29.80
CA SER A 69 22.01 10.82 30.96
C SER A 69 23.12 9.86 30.51
N ALA A 70 24.12 9.63 31.36
CA ALA A 70 25.29 8.80 31.03
C ALA A 70 24.93 7.38 30.59
N ASP A 71 23.91 6.77 31.19
CA ASP A 71 23.46 5.43 30.85
C ASP A 71 22.77 5.39 29.47
N VAL A 72 21.97 6.41 29.16
CA VAL A 72 21.33 6.56 27.84
C VAL A 72 22.39 6.86 26.77
N GLN A 73 23.35 7.74 27.04
CA GLN A 73 24.46 8.00 26.12
C GLN A 73 25.25 6.73 25.84
N ARG A 74 25.63 5.97 26.88
CA ARG A 74 26.37 4.72 26.76
C ARG A 74 25.63 3.69 25.90
N ALA A 75 24.30 3.57 26.08
CA ALA A 75 23.47 2.68 25.27
C ALA A 75 23.43 3.09 23.79
N PHE A 76 23.33 4.40 23.50
CA PHE A 76 23.38 4.92 22.13
C PHE A 76 24.75 4.76 21.47
N GLU A 77 25.83 4.89 22.24
CA GLU A 77 27.22 4.76 21.76
C GLU A 77 27.65 3.29 21.55
N GLY A 78 26.80 2.32 21.91
CA GLY A 78 27.15 0.89 21.83
C GLY A 78 28.14 0.45 22.91
N ASN A 79 28.33 1.27 23.94
CA ASN A 79 29.22 1.01 25.08
C ASN A 79 28.47 0.33 26.27
N GLY A 80 27.18 0.03 26.09
CA GLY A 80 26.37 -0.72 27.06
C GLY A 80 26.62 -2.20 26.89
N GLU A 81 27.19 -2.84 27.90
CA GLU A 81 27.56 -4.26 27.93
C GLU A 81 26.43 -5.19 27.45
N THR A 82 26.79 -6.21 26.66
CA THR A 82 25.98 -7.42 26.39
C THR A 82 25.64 -8.18 27.65
#